data_AF-A0A5K1D6X7-F1
#
_entry.id   AF-A0A5K1D6X7-F1
#
_cell.length_a   1.000
_cell.length_b   1.000
_cell.length_c   1.000
_cell.angle_alpha   90.00
_cell.angle_beta   90.00
_cell.angle_gamma   90.00
#
_symmetry.space_group_name_H-M   'P 1'
#
loop_
_entity.id
_entity.type
_entity.pdbx_description
1 polymer ?
#
loop_
_entity_poly.entity_id
_entity_poly.type
_entity_poly.pdbx_seq_one_letter_code
_entity_poly.pdbx_strand_id
1 'polypeptide(L)'
;MGKGGQDEGMPSPPRPATGASPVDCFPAWARDEAECEAHYKVSMEQGLSWEEAERRREIYGLNELERHEGPSVWRLILDQFEDTLVRILLVAAVVSFVLAWYDGDEGGEMGITAFVEPLVIFLILIANAVVGVWQESNAEKALEALKRIQSETAMVMREGAFVPSLPAAELVPGDIVELRVGDKVPADMRILKLISSTVRVEQGSLTGESITVNKTHHRVEEDADIQGKECMVFAGTTVVNGCCICVVTQTGMNTEIGKVHSQIHEASQTEEDTPLKKKLNEFGEALTAIIGVICALVWLINVKYFFTWEYVNGWPANFKFSFEKCTYYFEIAVALAVAAIPEGLPAVITTCLALGTRKMAQKNALVRKLPSVETLGCTTVICSDKTGTLTTNQNSVAKLVAMGRVPESIRTFRVEGTTYDPSDGKILDWPVGELDPNLQMVAKIAALCNDAGIAKTGNQFSANGMPTEAALK
;
A
#
# COMPACT_ATOMS: atom_id res chain seq x y z
N MET A 1 13.05 45.18 12.29
CA MET A 1 12.47 45.11 13.64
C MET A 1 11.06 44.57 13.52
N GLY A 2 10.91 43.25 13.64
CA GLY A 2 9.62 42.55 13.68
C GLY A 2 9.68 41.59 14.87
N LYS A 3 8.71 41.74 15.78
CA LYS A 3 8.68 41.09 17.09
C LYS A 3 8.52 39.58 16.95
N GLY A 4 9.33 38.83 17.68
CA GLY A 4 9.18 37.38 17.85
C GLY A 4 7.91 37.08 18.64
N GLY A 5 7.08 36.21 18.07
CA GLY A 5 5.99 35.53 18.78
C GLY A 5 6.57 34.38 19.57
N GLN A 6 6.41 34.44 20.89
CA GLN A 6 6.53 33.30 21.78
C GLN A 6 5.22 32.51 21.64
N ASP A 7 5.27 31.35 21.00
CA ASP A 7 4.20 30.36 21.12
C ASP A 7 4.45 29.55 22.39
N GLU A 8 3.69 29.89 23.44
CA GLU A 8 3.55 29.05 24.63
C GLU A 8 2.92 27.72 24.23
N GLY A 9 3.52 26.63 24.73
CA GLY A 9 3.14 25.26 24.40
C GLY A 9 1.66 24.98 24.70
N MET A 10 0.90 24.73 23.65
CA MET A 10 -0.36 24.01 23.75
C MET A 10 -0.08 22.56 24.22
N PRO A 11 -0.80 22.05 25.24
CA PRO A 11 -0.71 20.65 25.62
C PRO A 11 -1.23 19.79 24.46
N SER A 12 -0.44 18.78 24.09
CA SER A 12 -0.81 17.77 23.10
C SER A 12 -2.15 17.12 23.47
N PRO A 13 -3.02 16.82 22.48
CA PRO A 13 -4.28 16.14 22.75
C PRO A 13 -4.02 14.78 23.39
N PRO A 14 -4.90 14.31 24.31
CA PRO A 14 -4.72 13.05 24.99
C PRO A 14 -4.70 11.92 23.95
N ARG A 15 -3.62 11.13 23.97
CA ARG A 15 -3.54 9.89 23.18
C ARG A 15 -4.79 9.05 23.49
N PRO A 16 -5.48 8.49 22.48
CA PRO A 16 -6.58 7.58 22.73
C PRO A 16 -6.05 6.43 23.59
N ALA A 17 -6.75 6.16 24.70
CA ALA A 17 -6.43 5.07 25.60
C ALA A 17 -6.69 3.74 24.88
N THR A 18 -5.67 3.21 24.21
CA THR A 18 -5.66 1.85 23.70
C THR A 18 -5.48 0.91 24.89
N GLY A 19 -6.56 0.23 25.24
CA GLY A 19 -6.57 -0.86 26.21
C GLY A 19 -5.86 -2.10 25.67
N ALA A 20 -4.54 -2.04 25.60
CA ALA A 20 -3.63 -3.17 25.56
C ALA A 20 -2.27 -2.62 26.02
N SER A 21 -1.84 -3.00 27.22
CA SER A 21 -0.46 -2.78 27.66
C SER A 21 0.48 -3.33 26.59
N PRO A 22 1.47 -2.55 26.10
CA PRO A 22 2.43 -3.07 25.14
C PRO A 22 3.07 -4.31 25.78
N VAL A 23 3.04 -5.44 25.09
CA VAL A 23 3.85 -6.59 25.46
C VAL A 23 5.29 -6.05 25.50
N ASP A 24 5.89 -5.97 26.68
CA ASP A 24 7.25 -5.47 26.87
C ASP A 24 8.16 -6.23 25.89
N CYS A 25 8.55 -5.55 24.82
CA CYS A 25 9.31 -6.16 23.74
C CYS A 25 10.72 -6.38 24.26
N PHE A 26 11.07 -7.64 24.57
CA PHE A 26 12.41 -8.01 24.97
C PHE A 26 13.41 -7.53 23.90
N PRO A 27 14.34 -6.60 24.23
CA PRO A 27 15.25 -6.02 23.26
C PRO A 27 16.38 -7.00 22.98
N ALA A 28 16.11 -8.04 22.18
CA ALA A 28 17.04 -9.14 21.93
C ALA A 28 18.40 -8.67 21.36
N TRP A 29 18.44 -7.53 20.67
CA TRP A 29 19.68 -6.94 20.14
C TRP A 29 20.61 -6.36 21.23
N ALA A 30 20.04 -5.91 22.35
CA ALA A 30 20.78 -5.33 23.47
C ALA A 30 21.27 -6.37 24.50
N ARG A 31 20.97 -7.64 24.25
CA ARG A 31 21.21 -8.76 25.16
C ARG A 31 22.27 -9.69 24.59
N ASP A 32 23.00 -10.32 25.49
CA ASP A 32 23.98 -11.35 25.13
C ASP A 32 23.26 -12.66 24.76
N GLU A 33 23.97 -13.58 24.10
CA GLU A 33 23.37 -14.80 23.55
C GLU A 33 22.76 -15.67 24.65
N ALA A 34 23.48 -15.81 25.78
CA ALA A 34 23.02 -16.58 26.94
C ALA A 34 21.77 -15.97 27.61
N GLU A 35 21.61 -14.65 27.58
CA GLU A 35 20.42 -13.98 28.11
C GLU A 35 19.20 -14.23 27.21
N CYS A 36 19.41 -14.28 25.89
CA CYS A 36 18.37 -14.63 24.93
C CYS A 36 17.93 -16.09 25.10
N GLU A 37 18.88 -17.03 25.22
CA GLU A 37 18.59 -18.44 25.52
C GLU A 37 17.81 -18.62 26.82
N ALA A 38 18.21 -17.91 27.88
CA ALA A 38 17.53 -17.95 29.16
C ALA A 38 16.11 -17.36 29.10
N HIS A 39 15.91 -16.27 28.36
CA HIS A 39 14.60 -15.63 28.20
C HIS A 39 13.61 -16.55 27.46
N TYR A 40 14.04 -17.11 26.32
CA TYR A 40 13.22 -18.02 25.51
C TYR A 40 13.22 -19.46 26.03
N LYS A 41 13.97 -19.75 27.11
CA LYS A 41 14.11 -21.08 27.73
C LYS A 41 14.47 -22.17 26.71
N VAL A 42 15.41 -21.86 25.84
CA VAL A 42 15.85 -22.73 24.75
C VAL A 42 17.36 -22.86 24.76
N SER A 43 17.88 -24.02 24.38
CA SER A 43 19.30 -24.25 24.16
C SER A 43 19.58 -24.31 22.66
N MET A 44 20.66 -23.68 22.21
CA MET A 44 21.11 -23.72 20.83
C MET A 44 21.25 -25.15 20.25
N GLU A 45 21.68 -26.12 21.04
CA GLU A 45 21.95 -27.49 20.56
C GLU A 45 20.69 -28.35 20.49
N GLN A 46 19.72 -28.10 21.38
CA GLN A 46 18.50 -28.92 21.48
C GLN A 46 17.31 -28.28 20.77
N GLY A 47 17.26 -26.95 20.67
CA GLY A 47 16.09 -26.24 20.16
C GLY A 47 14.84 -26.44 21.04
N LEU A 48 13.66 -26.18 20.47
CA LEU A 48 12.38 -26.39 21.15
C LEU A 48 11.90 -27.85 20.99
N SER A 49 11.08 -28.32 21.94
CA SER A 49 10.31 -29.56 21.76
C SER A 49 9.09 -29.32 20.87
N TRP A 50 8.55 -30.38 20.26
CA TRP A 50 7.32 -30.26 19.46
C TRP A 50 6.13 -29.78 20.29
N GLU A 51 6.02 -30.24 21.53
CA GLU A 51 4.95 -29.84 22.46
C GLU A 51 5.03 -28.34 22.83
N GLU A 52 6.24 -27.84 23.09
CA GLU A 52 6.44 -26.43 23.45
C GLU A 52 6.24 -25.52 22.24
N ALA A 53 6.67 -25.95 21.05
CA ALA A 53 6.42 -25.24 19.81
C ALA A 53 4.91 -25.10 19.55
N GLU A 54 4.14 -26.18 19.74
CA GLU A 54 2.68 -26.16 19.63
C GLU A 54 2.03 -25.22 20.65
N ARG A 55 2.45 -25.31 21.92
CA ARG A 55 1.95 -24.42 22.98
C ARG A 55 2.22 -22.95 22.68
N ARG A 56 3.40 -22.63 22.13
CA ARG A 56 3.74 -21.26 21.70
C ARG A 56 2.95 -20.84 20.48
N ARG A 57 2.66 -21.75 19.55
CA ARG A 57 1.82 -21.47 18.39
C ARG A 57 0.41 -21.09 18.79
N GLU A 58 -0.16 -21.71 19.82
CA GLU A 58 -1.47 -21.32 20.36
C GLU A 58 -1.46 -19.91 20.98
N ILE A 59 -0.32 -19.46 21.53
CA ILE A 59 -0.18 -18.15 22.18
C ILE A 59 0.14 -17.04 21.17
N TYR A 60 1.10 -17.27 20.29
CA TYR A 60 1.64 -16.27 19.37
C TYR A 60 1.00 -16.30 17.98
N GLY A 61 0.28 -17.37 17.64
CA GLY A 61 -0.26 -17.60 16.30
C GLY A 61 0.78 -18.08 15.30
N LEU A 62 0.37 -18.13 14.03
CA LEU A 62 1.24 -18.49 12.90
C LEU A 62 2.15 -17.33 12.50
N ASN A 63 3.34 -17.66 11.99
CA ASN A 63 4.26 -16.69 11.39
C ASN A 63 3.82 -16.33 9.95
N GLU A 64 2.65 -15.72 9.84
CA GLU A 64 2.14 -15.17 8.59
C GLU A 64 1.68 -13.73 8.80
N LEU A 65 1.81 -12.91 7.76
CA LEU A 65 1.20 -11.59 7.75
C LEU A 65 -0.31 -11.76 7.60
N GLU A 66 -1.09 -11.00 8.37
CA GLU A 66 -2.54 -11.06 8.28
C GLU A 66 -3.00 -10.76 6.85
N ARG A 67 -3.72 -11.72 6.27
CA ARG A 67 -4.40 -11.54 5.00
C ARG A 67 -5.73 -10.86 5.28
N HIS A 68 -5.77 -9.55 5.07
CA HIS A 68 -7.06 -8.87 5.03
C HIS A 68 -7.81 -9.31 3.78
N GLU A 69 -8.93 -9.99 4.00
CA GLU A 69 -9.89 -10.29 2.94
C GLU A 69 -10.37 -8.96 2.36
N GLY A 70 -10.30 -8.82 1.03
CA GLY A 70 -10.87 -7.67 0.34
C GLY A 70 -12.36 -7.53 0.65
N PRO A 71 -12.96 -6.36 0.41
CA PRO A 71 -14.38 -6.17 0.59
C PRO A 71 -15.16 -7.25 -0.17
N SER A 72 -16.08 -7.92 0.54
CA SER A 72 -16.92 -8.93 -0.11
C SER A 72 -17.70 -8.31 -1.27
N VAL A 73 -17.96 -9.08 -2.33
CA VAL A 73 -18.75 -8.62 -3.49
C VAL A 73 -20.11 -8.05 -3.07
N TRP A 74 -20.71 -8.60 -2.02
CA TRP A 74 -21.96 -8.09 -1.44
C TRP A 74 -21.81 -6.70 -0.82
N ARG A 75 -20.73 -6.46 -0.10
CA ARG A 75 -20.42 -5.15 0.47
C ARG A 75 -20.17 -4.13 -0.64
N LEU A 76 -19.43 -4.50 -1.68
CA LEU A 76 -19.22 -3.66 -2.86
C LEU A 76 -20.54 -3.27 -3.53
N ILE A 77 -21.49 -4.21 -3.65
CA ILE A 77 -22.83 -3.92 -4.17
C ILE A 77 -23.56 -2.93 -3.26
N LEU A 78 -23.57 -3.16 -1.94
CA LEU A 78 -24.21 -2.28 -0.95
C LEU A 78 -23.63 -0.86 -0.98
N ASP A 79 -22.31 -0.72 -1.10
CA ASP A 79 -21.62 0.57 -1.16
C ASP A 79 -22.07 1.39 -2.39
N GLN A 80 -22.40 0.74 -3.52
CA GLN A 80 -22.98 1.43 -4.70
C GLN A 80 -24.36 2.05 -4.40
N PHE A 81 -25.13 1.51 -3.45
CA PHE A 81 -26.42 2.07 -3.03
C PHE A 81 -26.29 3.15 -1.94
N GLU A 82 -25.09 3.40 -1.41
CA GLU A 82 -24.87 4.48 -0.45
C GLU A 82 -24.72 5.86 -1.10
N ASP A 83 -24.42 5.92 -2.40
CA ASP A 83 -24.33 7.17 -3.16
C ASP A 83 -25.65 7.94 -3.11
N THR A 84 -25.57 9.22 -2.74
CA THR A 84 -26.72 10.13 -2.59
C THR A 84 -27.60 10.19 -3.86
N LEU A 85 -27.00 10.18 -5.05
CA LEU A 85 -27.73 10.20 -6.32
C LEU A 85 -28.46 8.88 -6.55
N VAL A 86 -27.81 7.74 -6.25
CA VAL A 86 -28.42 6.41 -6.34
C VAL A 86 -29.58 6.27 -5.37
N ARG A 87 -29.46 6.80 -4.14
CA ARG A 87 -30.56 6.80 -3.16
C ARG A 87 -31.79 7.56 -3.65
N ILE A 88 -31.61 8.67 -4.36
CA ILE A 88 -32.74 9.44 -4.91
C ILE A 88 -33.43 8.66 -6.01
N LEU A 89 -32.66 8.06 -6.93
CA LEU A 89 -33.18 7.18 -7.97
C LEU A 89 -33.90 5.97 -7.37
N LEU A 90 -33.38 5.41 -6.27
CA LEU A 90 -34.02 4.32 -5.54
C LEU A 90 -35.35 4.77 -4.92
N VAL A 91 -35.39 5.94 -4.28
CA VAL A 91 -36.63 6.52 -3.74
C VAL A 91 -37.64 6.78 -4.87
N ALA A 92 -37.20 7.35 -5.99
CA ALA A 92 -38.03 7.56 -7.18
C ALA A 92 -38.57 6.25 -7.75
N ALA A 93 -37.75 5.20 -7.84
CA ALA A 93 -38.16 3.88 -8.29
C ALA A 93 -39.20 3.25 -7.36
N VAL A 94 -38.99 3.32 -6.04
CA VAL A 94 -39.94 2.81 -5.03
C VAL A 94 -41.25 3.57 -5.09
N VAL A 95 -41.18 4.90 -5.20
CA VAL A 95 -42.36 5.76 -5.33
C VAL A 95 -43.14 5.44 -6.61
N SER A 96 -42.49 5.41 -7.76
CA SER A 96 -43.12 5.10 -9.06
C SER A 96 -43.72 3.68 -9.04
N PHE A 97 -43.05 2.72 -8.40
CA PHE A 97 -43.59 1.37 -8.21
C PHE A 97 -44.85 1.35 -7.34
N VAL A 98 -44.87 2.09 -6.23
CA VAL A 98 -46.05 2.18 -5.35
C VAL A 98 -47.21 2.86 -6.08
N LEU A 99 -46.96 3.93 -6.84
CA LEU A 99 -47.99 4.59 -7.64
C LEU A 99 -48.57 3.66 -8.71
N ALA A 100 -47.71 2.97 -9.46
CA ALA A 100 -48.13 1.97 -10.45
C ALA A 100 -48.94 0.83 -9.83
N TRP A 101 -48.62 0.43 -8.59
CA TRP A 101 -49.37 -0.58 -7.86
C TRP A 101 -50.76 -0.10 -7.45
N TYR A 102 -50.91 1.16 -7.01
CA TYR A 102 -52.21 1.73 -6.62
C TYR A 102 -53.11 2.08 -7.81
N ASP A 103 -52.56 2.67 -8.88
CA ASP A 103 -53.34 3.05 -10.08
C ASP A 103 -53.73 1.83 -10.93
N GLY A 104 -53.06 0.69 -10.76
CA GLY A 104 -53.36 -0.56 -11.45
C GLY A 104 -54.74 -1.17 -11.12
N ASP A 105 -55.40 -0.73 -10.04
CA ASP A 105 -56.71 -1.25 -9.61
C ASP A 105 -57.91 -0.46 -10.20
N GLU A 106 -57.72 0.74 -10.75
CA GLU A 106 -58.84 1.61 -11.23
C GLU A 106 -58.96 1.73 -12.76
N GLY A 107 -57.94 1.36 -13.55
CA GLY A 107 -57.92 1.51 -15.02
C GLY A 107 -57.72 0.20 -15.79
N GLY A 108 -58.80 -0.38 -16.32
CA GLY A 108 -58.83 -1.70 -16.97
C GLY A 108 -58.05 -1.89 -18.29
N GLU A 109 -57.27 -0.91 -18.75
CA GLU A 109 -56.43 -1.06 -19.95
C GLU A 109 -55.14 -0.25 -19.76
N MET A 110 -54.09 -0.87 -19.20
CA MET A 110 -52.64 -0.56 -19.38
C MET A 110 -51.76 -1.20 -18.27
N GLY A 111 -52.11 -2.42 -17.80
CA GLY A 111 -51.40 -3.07 -16.68
C GLY A 111 -49.93 -3.44 -16.93
N ILE A 112 -49.42 -3.32 -18.16
CA ILE A 112 -48.01 -3.61 -18.49
C ILE A 112 -47.20 -2.32 -18.65
N THR A 113 -47.81 -1.23 -19.14
CA THR A 113 -47.10 0.05 -19.38
C THR A 113 -46.89 0.86 -18.11
N ALA A 114 -47.77 0.72 -17.11
CA ALA A 114 -47.62 1.37 -15.79
C ALA A 114 -46.34 0.96 -15.05
N PHE A 115 -45.88 -0.29 -15.25
CA PHE A 115 -44.64 -0.78 -14.64
C PHE A 115 -43.39 -0.48 -15.47
N VAL A 116 -43.50 0.14 -16.65
CA VAL A 116 -42.34 0.40 -17.52
C VAL A 116 -41.39 1.42 -16.88
N GLU A 117 -41.91 2.51 -16.33
CA GLU A 117 -41.09 3.54 -15.68
C GLU A 117 -40.27 3.00 -14.49
N PRO A 118 -40.87 2.36 -13.46
CA PRO A 118 -40.10 1.85 -12.32
C PRO A 118 -39.16 0.70 -12.73
N LEU A 119 -39.54 -0.11 -13.73
CA LEU A 119 -38.69 -1.17 -14.25
C LEU A 119 -37.46 -0.63 -14.98
N VAL A 120 -37.61 0.44 -15.77
CA VAL A 120 -36.47 1.08 -16.44
C VAL A 120 -35.51 1.70 -15.43
N ILE A 121 -36.02 2.43 -14.42
CA ILE A 121 -35.18 3.02 -13.37
C ILE A 121 -34.43 1.92 -12.61
N PHE A 122 -35.12 0.84 -12.23
CA PHE A 122 -34.51 -0.29 -11.53
C PHE A 122 -33.45 -1.01 -12.37
N LEU A 123 -33.68 -1.16 -13.67
CA LEU A 123 -32.71 -1.76 -14.61
C LEU A 123 -31.45 -0.89 -14.72
N ILE A 124 -31.60 0.44 -14.78
CA ILE A 124 -30.47 1.38 -14.78
C ILE A 124 -29.65 1.26 -13.49
N LEU A 125 -30.31 1.19 -12.33
CA LEU A 125 -29.64 1.00 -11.04
C LEU A 125 -28.84 -0.30 -10.98
N ILE A 126 -29.43 -1.41 -11.46
CA ILE A 126 -28.72 -2.71 -11.54
C ILE A 126 -27.53 -2.61 -12.50
N ALA A 127 -27.71 -2.02 -13.68
CA ALA A 127 -26.64 -1.88 -14.66
C ALA A 127 -25.47 -1.05 -14.09
N ASN A 128 -25.77 0.05 -13.41
CA ASN A 128 -24.77 0.89 -12.75
C ASN A 128 -24.04 0.14 -11.63
N ALA A 129 -24.75 -0.60 -10.78
CA ALA A 129 -24.15 -1.40 -9.71
C ALA A 129 -23.24 -2.51 -10.27
N VAL A 130 -23.68 -3.23 -11.31
CA VAL A 130 -22.88 -4.28 -11.97
C VAL A 130 -21.61 -3.68 -12.60
N VAL A 131 -21.73 -2.55 -13.28
CA VAL A 131 -20.59 -1.86 -13.88
C VAL A 131 -19.62 -1.37 -12.79
N GLY A 132 -20.11 -0.82 -11.68
CA GLY A 132 -19.30 -0.40 -10.54
C GLY A 132 -18.53 -1.56 -9.93
N VAL A 133 -19.21 -2.66 -9.59
CA VAL A 133 -18.58 -3.86 -9.00
C VAL A 133 -17.57 -4.52 -9.94
N TRP A 134 -17.86 -4.56 -11.24
CA TRP A 134 -16.93 -5.12 -12.23
C TRP A 134 -15.66 -4.28 -12.39
N GLN A 135 -15.78 -2.95 -12.28
CA GLN A 135 -14.63 -2.03 -12.32
C GLN A 135 -13.72 -2.23 -11.10
N GLU A 136 -14.30 -2.42 -9.92
CA GLU A 136 -13.57 -2.56 -8.66
C GLU A 136 -12.90 -3.94 -8.51
N SER A 137 -13.62 -5.02 -8.82
CA SER A 137 -13.10 -6.39 -8.70
C SER A 137 -11.92 -6.70 -9.63
N ASN A 138 -11.86 -6.11 -10.82
CA ASN A 138 -10.76 -6.33 -11.76
C ASN A 138 -9.45 -5.66 -11.32
N ALA A 139 -9.53 -4.54 -10.59
CA ALA A 139 -8.35 -3.85 -10.07
C ALA A 139 -7.67 -4.65 -8.94
N GLU A 140 -8.46 -5.30 -8.07
CA GLU A 140 -7.95 -6.09 -6.95
C GLU A 140 -7.33 -7.43 -7.37
N LYS A 141 -7.98 -8.17 -8.28
CA LYS A 141 -7.51 -9.52 -8.71
C LYS A 141 -6.12 -9.49 -9.37
N ALA A 142 -5.81 -8.45 -10.13
CA ALA A 142 -4.49 -8.27 -10.73
C ALA A 142 -3.39 -8.04 -9.66
N LEU A 143 -3.76 -7.48 -8.52
CA LEU A 143 -2.87 -7.17 -7.40
C LEU A 143 -2.67 -8.39 -6.49
N GLU A 144 -3.70 -9.21 -6.30
CA GLU A 144 -3.65 -10.42 -5.47
C GLU A 144 -2.80 -11.54 -6.11
N ALA A 145 -2.80 -11.64 -7.45
CA ALA A 145 -2.00 -12.63 -8.17
C ALA A 145 -0.48 -12.46 -7.96
N LEU A 146 -0.01 -11.25 -7.63
CA LEU A 146 1.40 -10.97 -7.33
C LEU A 146 1.79 -11.37 -5.90
N LYS A 147 0.82 -11.50 -4.97
CA LYS A 147 1.08 -11.82 -3.55
C LYS A 147 1.32 -13.31 -3.27
N ARG A 148 1.00 -14.21 -4.21
CA ARG A 148 1.02 -15.68 -4.00
C ARG A 148 2.39 -16.36 -4.15
N ILE A 149 3.49 -15.61 -4.25
CA ILE A 149 4.82 -16.16 -4.55
C ILE A 149 5.70 -16.39 -3.31
N GLN A 150 5.26 -16.05 -2.10
CA GLN A 150 6.09 -16.22 -0.90
C GLN A 150 5.49 -17.23 0.07
N SER A 151 5.89 -18.49 -0.11
CA SER A 151 5.86 -19.51 0.92
C SER A 151 7.24 -20.14 0.93
N GLU A 152 8.09 -19.64 1.82
CA GLU A 152 9.45 -20.14 2.01
C GLU A 152 9.46 -21.16 3.15
N THR A 153 10.43 -22.07 3.10
CA THR A 153 10.67 -23.05 4.16
C THR A 153 11.93 -22.67 4.94
N ALA A 154 12.03 -23.14 6.18
CA ALA A 154 13.15 -22.87 7.08
C ALA A 154 13.76 -24.17 7.61
N MET A 155 15.06 -24.12 7.93
CA MET A 155 15.75 -25.21 8.62
C MET A 155 15.80 -24.91 10.11
N VAL A 156 15.09 -25.71 10.91
CA VAL A 156 14.96 -25.48 12.36
C VAL A 156 15.63 -26.60 13.16
N MET A 157 16.18 -26.27 14.32
CA MET A 157 16.59 -27.24 15.33
C MET A 157 15.43 -27.47 16.29
N ARG A 158 14.92 -28.71 16.36
CA ARG A 158 13.92 -29.14 17.34
C ARG A 158 14.31 -30.52 17.89
N GLU A 159 14.21 -30.69 19.21
CA GLU A 159 14.58 -31.92 19.94
C GLU A 159 15.99 -32.46 19.61
N GLY A 160 16.94 -31.57 19.34
CA GLY A 160 18.34 -31.91 19.03
C GLY A 160 18.58 -32.40 17.60
N ALA A 161 17.59 -32.31 16.71
CA ALA A 161 17.73 -32.63 15.30
C ALA A 161 17.36 -31.44 14.41
N PHE A 162 18.14 -31.21 13.35
CA PHE A 162 17.78 -30.26 12.31
C PHE A 162 16.67 -30.85 11.44
N VAL A 163 15.51 -30.20 11.45
CA VAL A 163 14.37 -30.51 10.59
C VAL A 163 14.49 -29.63 9.33
N PRO A 164 14.81 -30.21 8.16
CA PRO A 164 14.83 -29.46 6.92
C PRO A 164 13.39 -29.17 6.45
N SER A 165 13.22 -28.02 5.80
CA SER A 165 12.00 -27.67 5.07
C SER A 165 10.72 -27.51 5.93
N LEU A 166 10.84 -27.01 7.16
CA LEU A 166 9.66 -26.61 7.93
C LEU A 166 8.99 -25.41 7.24
N PRO A 167 7.65 -25.38 7.06
CA PRO A 167 6.98 -24.18 6.56
C PRO A 167 7.29 -22.97 7.45
N ALA A 168 7.69 -21.85 6.85
CA ALA A 168 8.01 -20.63 7.62
C ALA A 168 6.84 -20.15 8.49
N ALA A 169 5.60 -20.46 8.10
CA ALA A 169 4.37 -20.17 8.85
C ALA A 169 4.29 -20.86 10.22
N GLU A 170 4.97 -21.99 10.41
CA GLU A 170 4.97 -22.76 11.66
C GLU A 170 6.05 -22.33 12.65
N LEU A 171 6.85 -21.31 12.31
CA LEU A 171 7.86 -20.77 13.20
C LEU A 171 7.23 -20.03 14.38
N VAL A 172 7.80 -20.21 15.56
CA VAL A 172 7.37 -19.53 16.78
C VAL A 172 8.54 -18.84 17.50
N PRO A 173 8.29 -17.81 18.32
CA PRO A 173 9.33 -17.20 19.14
C PRO A 173 10.09 -18.23 20.00
N GLY A 174 11.40 -18.22 19.88
CA GLY A 174 12.33 -19.16 20.51
C GLY A 174 12.74 -20.37 19.67
N ASP A 175 12.18 -20.57 18.47
CA ASP A 175 12.73 -21.56 17.54
C ASP A 175 14.17 -21.22 17.18
N ILE A 176 15.02 -22.24 17.06
CA ILE A 176 16.41 -22.08 16.63
C ILE A 176 16.48 -22.39 15.13
N VAL A 177 16.95 -21.44 14.33
CA VAL A 177 16.97 -21.52 12.87
C VAL A 177 18.40 -21.43 12.38
N GLU A 178 18.78 -22.31 11.46
CA GLU A 178 20.02 -22.18 10.69
C GLU A 178 19.72 -21.44 9.39
N LEU A 179 20.46 -20.37 9.13
CA LEU A 179 20.37 -19.60 7.89
C LEU A 179 21.63 -19.80 7.06
N ARG A 180 21.45 -20.11 5.77
CA ARG A 180 22.51 -20.35 4.79
C ARG A 180 22.43 -19.35 3.64
N VAL A 181 23.49 -19.34 2.83
CA VAL A 181 23.54 -18.50 1.62
C VAL A 181 22.38 -18.83 0.68
N GLY A 182 21.65 -17.79 0.27
CA GLY A 182 20.48 -17.88 -0.60
C GLY A 182 19.16 -18.00 0.16
N ASP A 183 19.20 -18.29 1.46
CA ASP A 183 17.99 -18.33 2.27
C ASP A 183 17.48 -16.91 2.48
N LYS A 184 16.16 -16.77 2.38
CA LYS A 184 15.48 -15.56 2.81
C LYS A 184 15.00 -15.76 4.23
N VAL A 185 15.17 -14.71 5.02
CA VAL A 185 14.97 -14.74 6.45
C VAL A 185 13.46 -14.80 6.74
N PRO A 186 12.96 -15.88 7.39
CA PRO A 186 11.52 -16.11 7.54
C PRO A 186 10.84 -15.33 8.68
N ALA A 187 11.60 -14.86 9.67
CA ALA A 187 11.12 -14.17 10.86
C ALA A 187 12.23 -13.24 11.39
N ASP A 188 11.92 -12.35 12.33
CA ASP A 188 12.96 -11.52 12.96
C ASP A 188 13.70 -12.33 14.01
N MET A 189 15.02 -12.43 13.89
CA MET A 189 15.83 -13.31 14.71
C MET A 189 17.10 -12.64 15.22
N ARG A 190 17.53 -13.10 16.40
CA ARG A 190 18.80 -12.73 17.01
C ARG A 190 19.84 -13.79 16.66
N ILE A 191 20.99 -13.36 16.11
CA ILE A 191 22.08 -14.28 15.79
C ILE A 191 22.70 -14.79 17.09
N LEU A 192 22.78 -16.10 17.29
CA LEU A 192 23.46 -16.70 18.44
C LEU A 192 24.91 -17.06 18.12
N LYS A 193 25.16 -17.53 16.89
CA LYS A 193 26.50 -17.95 16.47
C LYS A 193 26.69 -17.80 14.98
N LEU A 194 27.87 -17.37 14.60
CA LEU A 194 28.35 -17.41 13.22
C LEU A 194 29.06 -18.75 13.01
N ILE A 195 28.58 -19.55 12.07
CA ILE A 195 29.25 -20.80 11.66
C ILE A 195 30.39 -20.45 10.68
N SER A 196 30.15 -19.50 9.80
CA SER A 196 31.16 -18.96 8.88
C SER A 196 31.94 -17.81 9.52
N SER A 197 33.11 -17.48 8.94
CA SER A 197 33.95 -16.36 9.39
C SER A 197 33.25 -15.00 9.27
N THR A 198 32.41 -14.85 8.26
CA THR A 198 31.57 -13.67 8.05
C THR A 198 30.18 -14.09 7.59
N VAL A 199 29.18 -13.31 7.97
CA VAL A 199 27.81 -13.44 7.46
C VAL A 199 27.39 -12.08 6.93
N ARG A 200 26.83 -12.06 5.73
CA ARG A 200 26.36 -10.85 5.05
C ARG A 200 24.91 -11.01 4.66
N VAL A 201 24.10 -10.00 4.97
CA VAL A 201 22.66 -9.98 4.68
C VAL A 201 22.34 -8.75 3.84
N GLU A 202 21.54 -8.94 2.79
CA GLU A 202 20.95 -7.89 1.98
C GLU A 202 19.64 -7.44 2.64
N GLN A 203 19.56 -6.15 3.00
CA GLN A 203 18.46 -5.58 3.78
C GLN A 203 17.74 -4.45 3.02
N GLY A 204 17.86 -4.39 1.69
CA GLY A 204 17.29 -3.33 0.87
C GLY A 204 15.76 -3.35 0.85
N SER A 205 15.14 -4.51 1.09
CA SER A 205 13.68 -4.62 1.27
C SER A 205 13.14 -3.81 2.46
N LEU A 206 13.96 -3.56 3.49
CA LEU A 206 13.60 -2.78 4.68
C LEU A 206 14.27 -1.41 4.73
N THR A 207 15.50 -1.29 4.22
CA THR A 207 16.32 -0.08 4.34
C THR A 207 16.40 0.76 3.07
N GLY A 208 16.01 0.20 1.92
CA GLY A 208 16.17 0.82 0.60
C GLY A 208 17.61 0.83 0.06
N GLU A 209 18.60 0.43 0.86
CA GLU A 209 20.01 0.41 0.47
C GLU A 209 20.41 -1.00 -0.01
N SER A 210 20.94 -1.11 -1.24
CA SER A 210 21.32 -2.40 -1.85
C SER A 210 22.67 -2.95 -1.39
N ILE A 211 23.31 -2.33 -0.38
CA ILE A 211 24.60 -2.75 0.15
C ILE A 211 24.37 -3.82 1.20
N THR A 212 25.12 -4.92 1.12
CA THR A 212 25.06 -5.99 2.13
C THR A 212 25.71 -5.55 3.43
N VAL A 213 25.06 -5.86 4.55
CA VAL A 213 25.56 -5.53 5.90
C VAL A 213 26.23 -6.75 6.51
N ASN A 214 27.43 -6.58 7.09
CA ASN A 214 28.07 -7.63 7.87
C ASN A 214 27.34 -7.80 9.20
N LYS A 215 27.09 -9.05 9.58
CA LYS A 215 26.39 -9.39 10.81
C LYS A 215 27.32 -9.93 11.87
N THR A 216 26.99 -9.67 13.12
CA THR A 216 27.77 -10.09 14.29
C THR A 216 26.89 -10.80 15.30
N HIS A 217 27.47 -11.44 16.32
CA HIS A 217 26.72 -12.02 17.45
C HIS A 217 26.77 -11.12 18.68
N HIS A 218 27.63 -10.10 18.71
CA HIS A 218 27.79 -9.21 19.85
C HIS A 218 26.57 -8.31 20.08
N ARG A 219 26.29 -7.99 21.34
CA ARG A 219 25.21 -7.07 21.70
C ARG A 219 25.46 -5.66 21.14
N VAL A 220 24.37 -4.96 20.85
CA VAL A 220 24.33 -3.58 20.35
C VAL A 220 23.64 -2.68 21.38
N GLU A 221 23.80 -1.36 21.29
CA GLU A 221 23.05 -0.42 22.13
C GLU A 221 21.53 -0.55 21.95
N GLU A 222 20.78 -0.32 23.02
CA GLU A 222 19.32 -0.50 23.04
C GLU A 222 18.61 0.48 22.09
N ASP A 223 19.11 1.71 22.00
CA ASP A 223 18.58 2.80 21.15
C ASP A 223 19.07 2.73 19.69
N ALA A 224 19.68 1.63 19.26
CA ALA A 224 20.17 1.50 17.90
C ALA A 224 19.03 1.41 16.87
N ASP A 225 19.18 2.16 15.77
CA ASP A 225 18.32 2.05 14.60
C ASP A 225 18.39 0.66 13.96
N ILE A 226 17.41 0.34 13.10
CA ILE A 226 17.33 -0.95 12.38
C ILE A 226 18.66 -1.29 11.66
N GLN A 227 19.30 -0.28 11.06
CA GLN A 227 20.60 -0.44 10.39
C GLN A 227 21.74 -0.77 11.36
N GLY A 228 21.69 -0.25 12.59
CA GLY A 228 22.71 -0.47 13.62
C GLY A 228 22.57 -1.81 14.33
N LYS A 229 21.43 -2.50 14.23
CA LYS A 229 21.20 -3.83 14.80
C LYS A 229 21.91 -4.93 14.01
N GLU A 230 23.25 -4.88 14.01
CA GLU A 230 24.13 -5.84 13.32
C GLU A 230 23.99 -7.28 13.82
N CYS A 231 23.45 -7.44 15.03
CA CYS A 231 23.22 -8.74 15.65
C CYS A 231 21.86 -9.37 15.35
N MET A 232 21.02 -8.66 14.58
CA MET A 232 19.70 -9.10 14.16
C MET A 232 19.64 -9.37 12.66
N VAL A 233 18.82 -10.34 12.30
CA VAL A 233 18.35 -10.60 10.94
C VAL A 233 16.83 -10.40 10.90
N PHE A 234 16.33 -9.80 9.83
CA PHE A 234 14.94 -9.37 9.75
C PHE A 234 14.17 -10.14 8.68
N ALA A 235 12.90 -10.41 8.93
CA ALA A 235 12.01 -11.10 8.02
C ALA A 235 11.98 -10.43 6.63
N GLY A 236 12.09 -11.22 5.57
CA GLY A 236 12.10 -10.74 4.19
C GLY A 236 13.45 -10.22 3.67
N THR A 237 14.49 -10.21 4.50
CA THR A 237 15.89 -9.96 4.07
C THR A 237 16.55 -11.25 3.54
N THR A 238 17.64 -11.16 2.78
CA THR A 238 18.27 -12.35 2.15
C THR A 238 19.70 -12.52 2.60
N VAL A 239 20.10 -13.75 2.94
CA VAL A 239 21.50 -14.07 3.28
C VAL A 239 22.32 -14.22 2.00
N VAL A 240 23.32 -13.35 1.83
CA VAL A 240 24.17 -13.32 0.62
C VAL A 240 25.46 -14.11 0.83
N ASN A 241 25.97 -14.14 2.05
CA ASN A 241 27.21 -14.87 2.37
C ASN A 241 27.15 -15.41 3.80
N GLY A 242 27.75 -16.58 4.01
CA GLY A 242 27.95 -17.21 5.29
C GLY A 242 26.79 -18.08 5.76
N CYS A 243 26.99 -18.67 6.93
CA CYS A 243 26.02 -19.46 7.66
C CYS A 243 26.00 -19.03 9.13
N CYS A 244 24.81 -18.94 9.72
CA CYS A 244 24.62 -18.61 11.13
C CYS A 244 23.45 -19.36 11.75
N ILE A 245 23.48 -19.47 13.07
CA ILE A 245 22.38 -19.99 13.87
C ILE A 245 21.76 -18.82 14.62
N CYS A 246 20.44 -18.72 14.55
CA CYS A 246 19.66 -17.63 15.12
C CYS A 246 18.52 -18.17 15.99
N VAL A 247 18.05 -17.35 16.93
CA VAL A 247 16.82 -17.60 17.68
C VAL A 247 15.73 -16.65 17.20
N VAL A 248 14.54 -17.18 16.92
CA VAL A 248 13.38 -16.39 16.52
C VAL A 248 12.94 -15.52 17.68
N THR A 249 12.83 -14.21 17.43
CA THR A 249 12.44 -13.23 18.45
C THR A 249 11.00 -12.76 18.25
N GLN A 250 10.63 -12.47 17.01
CA GLN A 250 9.31 -11.98 16.62
C GLN A 250 8.85 -12.67 15.35
N THR A 251 7.54 -12.93 15.25
CA THR A 251 6.88 -13.61 14.14
C THR A 251 5.65 -12.82 13.68
N GLY A 252 5.21 -13.05 12.44
CA GLY A 252 4.00 -12.46 11.86
C GLY A 252 3.97 -10.93 11.93
N MET A 253 2.87 -10.37 12.39
CA MET A 253 2.64 -8.91 12.49
C MET A 253 3.58 -8.19 13.46
N ASN A 254 4.25 -8.92 14.36
CA ASN A 254 5.16 -8.32 15.34
C ASN A 254 6.56 -8.04 14.77
N THR A 255 6.92 -8.61 13.63
CA THR A 255 8.19 -8.37 12.94
C THR A 255 8.29 -6.93 12.41
N GLU A 256 9.48 -6.46 12.06
CA GLU A 256 9.67 -5.14 11.43
C GLU A 256 8.89 -5.02 10.11
N ILE A 257 8.89 -6.06 9.27
CA ILE A 257 8.06 -6.08 8.05
C ILE A 257 6.57 -6.14 8.37
N GLY A 258 6.18 -6.81 9.45
CA GLY A 258 4.80 -6.85 9.95
C GLY A 258 4.30 -5.50 10.46
N LYS A 259 5.13 -4.75 11.17
CA LYS A 259 4.85 -3.36 11.58
C LYS A 259 4.66 -2.47 10.36
N VAL A 260 5.55 -2.56 9.36
CA VAL A 260 5.39 -1.84 8.09
C VAL A 260 4.08 -2.23 7.40
N HIS A 261 3.74 -3.53 7.38
CA HIS A 261 2.47 -4.00 6.82
C HIS A 261 1.25 -3.42 7.55
N SER A 262 1.27 -3.37 8.89
CA SER A 262 0.19 -2.77 9.68
C SER A 262 0.01 -1.28 9.38
N GLN A 263 1.11 -0.52 9.29
CA GLN A 263 1.07 0.91 8.96
C GLN A 263 0.56 1.16 7.54
N ILE A 264 0.96 0.35 6.58
CA ILE A 264 0.43 0.41 5.20
C ILE A 264 -1.07 0.09 5.20
N HIS A 265 -1.50 -0.87 6.01
CA HIS A 265 -2.91 -1.23 6.10
C HIS A 265 -3.76 -0.12 6.74
N GLU A 266 -3.35 0.42 7.89
CA GLU A 266 -4.00 1.56 8.55
C GLU A 266 -4.08 2.77 7.62
N ALA A 267 -2.99 3.06 6.89
CA ALA A 267 -2.98 4.12 5.88
C ALA A 267 -3.96 3.83 4.74
N SER A 268 -4.10 2.56 4.30
CA SER A 268 -5.05 2.17 3.26
C SER A 268 -6.52 2.27 3.70
N GLN A 269 -6.81 2.08 5.00
CA GLN A 269 -8.15 2.29 5.56
C GLN A 269 -8.52 3.78 5.63
N THR A 270 -7.50 4.66 5.67
CA THR A 270 -7.66 6.11 5.66
C THR A 270 -7.57 6.69 4.25
N GLU A 271 -7.82 5.89 3.20
CA GLU A 271 -7.88 6.41 1.83
C GLU A 271 -9.00 7.46 1.71
N GLU A 272 -8.60 8.72 1.73
CA GLU A 272 -9.51 9.82 1.48
C GLU A 272 -9.97 9.81 0.02
N ASP A 273 -11.24 10.19 -0.17
CA ASP A 273 -11.80 10.43 -1.50
C ASP A 273 -10.94 11.42 -2.30
N THR A 274 -10.80 11.16 -3.60
CA THR A 274 -10.05 12.07 -4.48
C THR A 274 -10.69 13.46 -4.53
N PRO A 275 -9.93 14.53 -4.83
CA PRO A 275 -10.48 15.87 -4.93
C PRO A 275 -11.70 15.95 -5.87
N LEU A 276 -11.63 15.28 -7.03
CA LEU A 276 -12.78 15.14 -7.93
C LEU A 276 -13.96 14.42 -7.27
N LYS A 277 -13.74 13.29 -6.58
CA LYS A 277 -14.81 12.54 -5.89
C LYS A 277 -15.47 13.37 -4.80
N LYS A 278 -14.69 14.10 -3.98
CA LYS A 278 -15.21 15.06 -2.99
C LYS A 278 -16.10 16.13 -3.64
N LYS A 279 -15.67 16.69 -4.79
CA LYS A 279 -16.45 17.69 -5.54
C LYS A 279 -17.71 17.11 -6.19
N LEU A 280 -17.68 15.86 -6.64
CA LEU A 280 -18.87 15.16 -7.14
C LEU A 280 -19.88 14.90 -6.02
N ASN A 281 -19.42 14.52 -4.83
CA ASN A 281 -20.28 14.35 -3.65
C ASN A 281 -20.92 15.69 -3.23
N GLU A 282 -20.12 16.76 -3.11
CA GLU A 282 -20.62 18.12 -2.84
C GLU A 282 -21.65 18.57 -3.90
N PHE A 283 -21.37 18.30 -5.18
CA PHE A 283 -22.29 18.59 -6.28
C PHE A 283 -23.58 17.77 -6.16
N GLY A 284 -23.49 16.48 -5.84
CA GLY A 284 -24.62 15.59 -5.63
C GLY A 284 -25.50 16.04 -4.47
N GLU A 285 -24.92 16.43 -3.34
CA GLU A 285 -25.64 16.97 -2.19
C GLU A 285 -26.34 18.31 -2.51
N ALA A 286 -25.65 19.22 -3.20
CA ALA A 286 -26.22 20.49 -3.62
C ALA A 286 -27.39 20.28 -4.59
N LEU A 287 -27.24 19.40 -5.58
CA LEU A 287 -28.29 19.07 -6.54
C LEU A 287 -29.50 18.44 -5.84
N THR A 288 -29.25 17.53 -4.89
CA THR A 288 -30.28 16.90 -4.06
C THR A 288 -31.09 17.93 -3.28
N ALA A 289 -30.41 18.89 -2.65
CA ALA A 289 -31.06 19.97 -1.92
C ALA A 289 -31.93 20.84 -2.84
N ILE A 290 -31.42 21.19 -4.02
CA ILE A 290 -32.16 21.99 -5.02
C ILE A 290 -33.41 21.24 -5.51
N ILE A 291 -33.26 19.96 -5.88
CA ILE A 291 -34.39 19.11 -6.31
C ILE A 291 -35.43 19.03 -5.20
N GLY A 292 -35.02 18.74 -3.96
CA GLY A 292 -35.92 18.66 -2.82
C GLY A 292 -36.71 19.96 -2.59
N VAL A 293 -36.05 21.12 -2.71
CA VAL A 293 -36.72 22.44 -2.62
C VAL A 293 -37.71 22.63 -3.76
N ILE A 294 -37.35 22.30 -5.00
CA ILE A 294 -38.26 22.45 -6.14
C ILE A 294 -39.46 21.51 -6.02
N CYS A 295 -39.26 20.24 -5.65
CA CYS A 295 -40.33 19.29 -5.40
C CYS A 295 -41.29 19.80 -4.30
N ALA A 296 -40.74 20.32 -3.20
CA ALA A 296 -41.54 20.91 -2.12
C ALA A 296 -42.31 22.15 -2.59
N LEU A 297 -41.71 23.03 -3.40
CA LEU A 297 -42.36 24.21 -3.95
C LEU A 297 -43.48 23.84 -4.92
N VAL A 298 -43.24 22.89 -5.84
CA VAL A 298 -44.25 22.38 -6.79
C VAL A 298 -45.41 21.78 -6.00
N TRP A 299 -45.12 20.98 -4.98
CA TRP A 299 -46.16 20.42 -4.11
C TRP A 299 -46.95 21.54 -3.44
N LEU A 300 -46.29 22.48 -2.74
CA LEU A 300 -46.93 23.61 -2.03
C LEU A 300 -47.81 24.49 -2.91
N ILE A 301 -47.35 24.85 -4.12
CA ILE A 301 -48.13 25.64 -5.08
C ILE A 301 -49.40 24.88 -5.50
N ASN A 302 -49.28 23.57 -5.70
CA ASN A 302 -50.37 22.72 -6.17
C ASN A 302 -51.28 22.20 -5.04
N VAL A 303 -50.95 22.45 -3.76
CA VAL A 303 -51.80 22.10 -2.61
C VAL A 303 -53.24 22.61 -2.77
N LYS A 304 -53.41 23.80 -3.35
CA LYS A 304 -54.74 24.38 -3.60
C LYS A 304 -55.59 23.52 -4.55
N TYR A 305 -54.98 22.78 -5.47
CA TYR A 305 -55.68 21.92 -6.43
C TYR A 305 -56.01 20.54 -5.86
N PHE A 306 -55.36 20.12 -4.77
CA PHE A 306 -55.69 18.88 -4.04
C PHE A 306 -56.99 19.01 -3.25
N PHE A 307 -57.34 20.23 -2.84
CA PHE A 307 -58.55 20.54 -2.09
C PHE A 307 -59.61 21.19 -2.98
N THR A 308 -60.53 20.39 -3.51
CA THR A 308 -61.74 20.92 -4.17
C THR A 308 -62.79 21.26 -3.12
N TRP A 309 -63.19 22.54 -3.06
CA TRP A 309 -64.28 23.03 -2.22
C TRP A 309 -65.57 23.06 -3.05
N GLU A 310 -66.50 22.13 -2.81
CA GLU A 310 -67.87 22.28 -3.31
C GLU A 310 -68.68 23.11 -2.32
N TYR A 311 -69.10 24.30 -2.75
CA TYR A 311 -70.04 25.14 -2.02
C TYR A 311 -71.47 24.75 -2.41
N VAL A 312 -72.20 24.13 -1.48
CA VAL A 312 -73.64 23.91 -1.62
C VAL A 312 -74.34 24.84 -0.61
N ASN A 313 -75.19 25.76 -1.10
CA ASN A 313 -75.93 26.74 -0.28
C ASN A 313 -75.06 27.65 0.63
N GLY A 314 -73.90 28.11 0.15
CA GLY A 314 -73.08 29.10 0.87
C GLY A 314 -72.33 28.56 2.10
N TRP A 315 -72.39 27.24 2.36
CA TRP A 315 -71.62 26.57 3.40
C TRP A 315 -70.72 25.48 2.80
N PRO A 316 -69.44 25.38 3.20
CA PRO A 316 -68.52 24.37 2.69
C PRO A 316 -68.86 23.01 3.31
N ALA A 317 -69.43 22.09 2.53
CA ALA A 317 -70.04 20.87 3.07
C ALA A 317 -69.33 19.56 2.71
N ASN A 318 -68.45 19.49 1.70
CA ASN A 318 -67.78 18.24 1.36
C ASN A 318 -66.28 18.44 1.11
N PHE A 319 -65.48 17.87 2.01
CA PHE A 319 -64.03 17.73 1.85
C PHE A 319 -63.76 16.50 0.99
N LYS A 320 -63.45 16.70 -0.30
CA LYS A 320 -62.90 15.65 -1.16
C LYS A 320 -61.43 15.90 -1.39
N PHE A 321 -60.59 15.04 -0.83
CA PHE A 321 -59.17 14.95 -1.20
C PHE A 321 -59.09 14.12 -2.49
N SER A 322 -58.63 14.73 -3.58
CA SER A 322 -58.47 14.03 -4.85
C SER A 322 -57.09 13.36 -4.87
N PHE A 323 -57.06 12.06 -4.56
CA PHE A 323 -55.83 11.25 -4.55
C PHE A 323 -55.17 11.25 -5.94
N GLU A 324 -55.98 11.14 -6.99
CA GLU A 324 -55.57 11.19 -8.42
C GLU A 324 -54.79 12.46 -8.81
N LYS A 325 -55.15 13.62 -8.25
CA LYS A 325 -54.39 14.86 -8.49
C LYS A 325 -53.10 14.89 -7.68
N CYS A 326 -53.11 14.35 -6.47
CA CYS A 326 -51.92 14.25 -5.64
C CYS A 326 -50.86 13.35 -6.30
N THR A 327 -51.27 12.21 -6.85
CA THR A 327 -50.39 11.29 -7.58
C THR A 327 -49.82 11.94 -8.83
N TYR A 328 -50.64 12.64 -9.63
CA TYR A 328 -50.18 13.36 -10.83
C TYR A 328 -49.08 14.40 -10.56
N TYR A 329 -49.26 15.26 -9.55
CA TYR A 329 -48.24 16.28 -9.23
C TYR A 329 -47.00 15.70 -8.56
N PHE A 330 -47.14 14.54 -7.91
CA PHE A 330 -46.02 13.80 -7.35
C PHE A 330 -45.21 13.08 -8.43
N GLU A 331 -45.88 12.51 -9.43
CA GLU A 331 -45.26 11.96 -10.65
C GLU A 331 -44.44 13.03 -11.39
N ILE A 332 -44.98 14.25 -11.54
CA ILE A 332 -44.23 15.39 -12.10
C ILE A 332 -42.98 15.71 -11.26
N ALA A 333 -43.07 15.65 -9.93
CA ALA A 333 -41.93 15.91 -9.05
C ALA A 333 -40.84 14.83 -9.20
N VAL A 334 -41.24 13.57 -9.33
CA VAL A 334 -40.33 12.44 -9.59
C VAL A 334 -39.69 12.54 -10.98
N ALA A 335 -40.48 12.82 -12.01
CA ALA A 335 -39.98 13.01 -13.38
C ALA A 335 -38.98 14.17 -13.47
N LEU A 336 -39.23 15.26 -12.72
CA LEU A 336 -38.31 16.39 -12.63
C LEU A 336 -37.01 16.01 -11.90
N ALA A 337 -37.10 15.21 -10.84
CA ALA A 337 -35.93 14.71 -10.13
C ALA A 337 -35.06 13.83 -11.04
N VAL A 338 -35.66 12.88 -11.77
CA VAL A 338 -34.95 12.01 -12.73
C VAL A 338 -34.31 12.84 -13.85
N ALA A 339 -35.04 13.81 -14.41
CA ALA A 339 -34.52 14.69 -15.48
C ALA A 339 -33.32 15.55 -15.06
N ALA A 340 -33.16 15.82 -13.75
CA ALA A 340 -32.07 16.65 -13.24
C ALA A 340 -30.78 15.84 -12.95
N ILE A 341 -30.84 14.52 -12.82
CA ILE A 341 -29.70 13.68 -12.45
C ILE A 341 -28.85 13.38 -13.70
N PRO A 342 -27.55 13.75 -13.72
CA PRO A 342 -26.67 13.46 -14.86
C PRO A 342 -26.17 12.01 -14.80
N GLU A 343 -27.02 11.05 -15.11
CA GLU A 343 -26.73 9.60 -15.04
C GLU A 343 -25.53 9.17 -15.91
N GLY A 344 -25.24 9.92 -16.98
CA GLY A 344 -24.08 9.66 -17.85
C GLY A 344 -22.74 10.13 -17.28
N LEU A 345 -22.72 10.92 -16.21
CA LEU A 345 -21.50 11.53 -15.69
C LEU A 345 -20.46 10.52 -15.21
N PRO A 346 -20.79 9.47 -14.42
CA PRO A 346 -19.83 8.45 -14.01
C PRO A 346 -19.19 7.73 -15.21
N ALA A 347 -19.99 7.39 -16.22
CA ALA A 347 -19.50 6.71 -17.42
C ALA A 347 -18.52 7.58 -18.22
N VAL A 348 -18.82 8.88 -18.36
CA VAL A 348 -17.94 9.84 -19.04
C VAL A 348 -16.62 10.03 -18.29
N ILE A 349 -16.68 10.19 -16.97
CA ILE A 349 -15.48 10.36 -16.12
C ILE A 349 -14.59 9.12 -16.23
N THR A 350 -15.14 7.92 -16.04
CA THR A 350 -14.38 6.67 -16.13
C THR A 350 -13.74 6.50 -17.51
N THR A 351 -14.48 6.79 -18.58
CA THR A 351 -13.94 6.73 -19.95
C THR A 351 -12.80 7.72 -20.14
N CYS A 352 -12.93 8.94 -19.62
CA CYS A 352 -11.89 9.95 -19.68
C CYS A 352 -10.62 9.51 -18.91
N LEU A 353 -10.78 9.01 -17.68
CA LEU A 353 -9.68 8.50 -16.85
C LEU A 353 -8.99 7.28 -17.48
N ALA A 354 -9.75 6.39 -18.11
CA ALA A 354 -9.20 5.23 -18.81
C ALA A 354 -8.36 5.64 -20.03
N LEU A 355 -8.84 6.61 -20.83
CA LEU A 355 -8.08 7.17 -21.94
C LEU A 355 -6.82 7.91 -21.45
N GLY A 356 -6.91 8.63 -20.33
CA GLY A 356 -5.77 9.26 -19.66
C GLY A 356 -4.72 8.24 -19.21
N THR A 357 -5.16 7.16 -18.55
CA THR A 357 -4.33 6.04 -18.12
C THR A 357 -3.60 5.39 -19.29
N ARG A 358 -4.28 5.18 -20.42
CA ARG A 358 -3.67 4.64 -21.65
C ARG A 358 -2.57 5.56 -22.20
N LYS A 359 -2.78 6.88 -22.19
CA LYS A 359 -1.76 7.87 -22.60
C LYS A 359 -0.57 7.90 -21.63
N MET A 360 -0.79 7.72 -20.34
CA MET A 360 0.28 7.63 -19.33
C MET A 360 1.11 6.35 -19.49
N ALA A 361 0.46 5.21 -19.76
CA ALA A 361 1.15 3.94 -19.98
C ALA A 361 2.12 4.00 -21.18
N GLN A 362 1.74 4.72 -22.25
CA GLN A 362 2.63 4.98 -23.39
C GLN A 362 3.88 5.80 -23.04
N LYS A 363 3.89 6.49 -21.90
CA LYS A 363 5.01 7.25 -21.35
C LYS A 363 5.69 6.53 -20.17
N ASN A 364 5.56 5.21 -20.09
CA ASN A 364 6.10 4.37 -19.01
C ASN A 364 5.53 4.67 -17.61
N ALA A 365 4.36 5.30 -17.52
CA ALA A 365 3.65 5.52 -16.24
C ALA A 365 2.47 4.56 -16.12
N LEU A 366 2.64 3.50 -15.33
CA LEU A 366 1.61 2.50 -15.08
C LEU A 366 0.71 2.92 -13.92
N VAL A 367 -0.50 3.38 -14.22
CA VAL A 367 -1.48 3.80 -13.22
C VAL A 367 -2.25 2.58 -12.73
N ARG A 368 -2.23 2.34 -11.42
CA ARG A 368 -2.92 1.20 -10.79
C ARG A 368 -4.37 1.49 -10.41
N LYS A 369 -4.68 2.72 -10.01
CA LYS A 369 -6.03 3.20 -9.66
C LYS A 369 -6.45 4.32 -10.61
N LEU A 370 -7.55 4.16 -11.33
CA LEU A 370 -8.01 5.15 -12.32
C LEU A 370 -8.17 6.57 -11.74
N PRO A 371 -8.73 6.76 -10.52
CA PRO A 371 -8.84 8.09 -9.93
C PRO A 371 -7.50 8.80 -9.68
N SER A 372 -6.40 8.05 -9.53
CA SER A 372 -5.06 8.63 -9.28
C SER A 372 -4.52 9.48 -10.45
N VAL A 373 -5.07 9.31 -11.66
CA VAL A 373 -4.73 10.17 -12.82
C VAL A 373 -5.05 11.64 -12.53
N GLU A 374 -6.16 11.90 -11.85
CA GLU A 374 -6.59 13.26 -11.50
C GLU A 374 -5.80 13.79 -10.31
N THR A 375 -5.67 12.98 -9.25
CA THR A 375 -4.93 13.37 -8.04
C THR A 375 -3.49 13.77 -8.36
N LEU A 376 -2.84 13.07 -9.31
CA LEU A 376 -1.49 13.41 -9.76
C LEU A 376 -1.39 14.82 -10.36
N GLY A 377 -2.46 15.32 -10.99
CA GLY A 377 -2.53 16.68 -11.52
C GLY A 377 -2.64 17.76 -10.45
N CYS A 378 -3.10 17.39 -9.24
CA CYS A 378 -3.25 18.28 -8.10
C CYS A 378 -2.08 18.18 -7.10
N THR A 379 -1.05 17.41 -7.39
CA THR A 379 0.11 17.21 -6.51
C THR A 379 0.85 18.52 -6.26
N THR A 380 0.94 18.92 -4.99
CA THR A 380 1.67 20.12 -4.55
C THR A 380 3.05 19.82 -3.98
N VAL A 381 3.26 18.61 -3.46
CA VAL A 381 4.51 18.14 -2.86
C VAL A 381 4.83 16.77 -3.41
N ILE A 382 6.07 16.58 -3.90
CA ILE A 382 6.58 15.29 -4.33
C ILE A 382 7.67 14.86 -3.33
N CYS A 383 7.35 13.86 -2.51
CA CYS A 383 8.33 13.17 -1.69
C CYS A 383 8.92 12.03 -2.53
N SER A 384 10.19 12.14 -2.91
CA SER A 384 10.90 11.13 -3.70
C SER A 384 11.97 10.47 -2.86
N ASP A 385 12.07 9.15 -2.96
CA ASP A 385 13.25 8.44 -2.49
C ASP A 385 14.47 8.82 -3.34
N LYS A 386 15.66 8.68 -2.78
CA LYS A 386 16.94 8.96 -3.43
C LYS A 386 17.37 7.76 -4.27
N THR A 387 17.63 6.62 -3.61
CA THR A 387 18.28 5.47 -4.24
C THR A 387 17.32 4.76 -5.20
N GLY A 388 17.70 4.63 -6.48
CA GLY A 388 16.89 3.94 -7.49
C GLY A 388 15.70 4.74 -8.03
N THR A 389 15.41 5.93 -7.47
CA THR A 389 14.39 6.86 -8.00
C THR A 389 15.03 8.14 -8.55
N LEU A 390 15.78 8.88 -7.73
CA LEU A 390 16.55 10.05 -8.19
C LEU A 390 17.92 9.65 -8.76
N THR A 391 18.50 8.56 -8.25
CA THR A 391 19.78 8.02 -8.70
C THR A 391 19.59 6.72 -9.49
N THR A 392 20.55 6.38 -10.35
CA THR A 392 20.53 5.17 -11.18
C THR A 392 20.74 3.87 -10.40
N ASN A 393 20.95 3.94 -9.08
CA ASN A 393 21.41 2.83 -8.22
C ASN A 393 22.64 2.09 -8.79
N GLN A 394 23.49 2.82 -9.52
CA GLN A 394 24.78 2.33 -10.01
C GLN A 394 25.87 3.19 -9.36
N ASN A 395 26.69 2.55 -8.53
CA ASN A 395 27.81 3.24 -7.92
C ASN A 395 28.88 3.44 -8.99
N SER A 396 29.38 4.67 -9.09
CA SER A 396 30.47 5.04 -9.98
C SER A 396 31.51 5.82 -9.20
N VAL A 397 32.79 5.55 -9.45
CA VAL A 397 33.88 6.34 -8.88
C VAL A 397 33.82 7.73 -9.50
N ALA A 398 33.61 8.78 -8.68
CA ALA A 398 33.54 10.15 -9.19
C ALA A 398 34.91 10.87 -9.22
N LYS A 399 35.82 10.48 -8.32
CA LYS A 399 37.14 11.09 -8.18
C LYS A 399 38.17 10.04 -7.75
N LEU A 400 39.35 10.13 -8.34
CA LEU A 400 40.52 9.34 -7.95
C LEU A 400 41.59 10.29 -7.43
N VAL A 401 42.20 9.94 -6.30
CA VAL A 401 43.27 10.72 -5.68
C VAL A 401 44.51 9.85 -5.57
N ALA A 402 45.65 10.36 -6.04
CA ALA A 402 46.92 9.65 -5.99
C ALA A 402 48.06 10.60 -5.63
N MET A 403 49.10 10.07 -4.98
CA MET A 403 50.32 10.83 -4.74
C MET A 403 50.97 11.24 -6.08
N GLY A 404 51.41 12.49 -6.15
CA GLY A 404 52.19 13.02 -7.25
C GLY A 404 53.62 12.48 -7.26
N ARG A 405 54.39 12.87 -8.27
CA ARG A 405 55.79 12.42 -8.43
C ARG A 405 56.74 13.05 -7.40
N VAL A 406 56.34 14.16 -6.81
CA VAL A 406 57.11 14.87 -5.78
C VAL A 406 56.52 14.53 -4.40
N PRO A 407 57.34 14.30 -3.36
CA PRO A 407 56.85 14.18 -1.99
C PRO A 407 55.90 15.33 -1.64
N GLU A 408 54.82 15.05 -0.92
CA GLU A 408 53.78 16.01 -0.51
C GLU A 408 52.89 16.59 -1.64
N SER A 409 53.08 16.20 -2.90
CA SER A 409 52.15 16.58 -3.98
C SER A 409 51.00 15.56 -4.08
N ILE A 410 49.76 16.05 -4.20
CA ILE A 410 48.56 15.24 -4.41
C ILE A 410 48.00 15.56 -5.79
N ARG A 411 47.68 14.52 -6.58
CA ARG A 411 46.95 14.65 -7.83
C ARG A 411 45.52 14.16 -7.64
N THR A 412 44.57 14.92 -8.16
CA THR A 412 43.15 14.56 -8.16
C THR A 412 42.69 14.47 -9.60
N PHE A 413 42.08 13.35 -9.95
CA PHE A 413 41.50 13.08 -11.26
C PHE A 413 40.00 12.99 -11.09
N ARG A 414 39.25 13.63 -11.98
CA ARG A 414 37.79 13.53 -12.01
C ARG A 414 37.41 12.45 -13.01
N VAL A 415 36.52 11.56 -12.61
CA VAL A 415 36.02 10.48 -13.47
C VAL A 415 34.62 10.88 -13.93
N GLU A 416 34.42 10.89 -15.25
CA GLU A 416 33.11 11.01 -15.89
C GLU A 416 32.56 9.60 -16.15
N GLY A 417 31.25 9.45 -16.08
CA GLY A 417 30.58 8.14 -16.21
C GLY A 417 29.64 7.88 -15.04
N THR A 418 28.44 7.40 -15.33
CA THR A 418 27.40 7.15 -14.31
C THR A 418 26.90 5.72 -14.31
N THR A 419 27.47 4.88 -15.18
CA THR A 419 27.10 3.48 -15.34
C THR A 419 28.32 2.57 -15.20
N TYR A 420 28.08 1.25 -15.15
CA TYR A 420 29.14 0.24 -15.19
C TYR A 420 29.71 -0.03 -16.60
N ASP A 421 29.32 0.73 -17.62
CA ASP A 421 29.91 0.59 -18.96
C ASP A 421 31.31 1.23 -18.98
N PRO A 422 32.39 0.48 -19.28
CA PRO A 422 33.74 1.05 -19.36
C PRO A 422 33.91 2.14 -20.42
N SER A 423 32.95 2.24 -21.35
CA SER A 423 32.92 3.23 -22.43
C SER A 423 32.12 4.49 -22.05
N ASP A 424 31.37 4.45 -20.94
CA ASP A 424 30.56 5.57 -20.45
C ASP A 424 31.45 6.55 -19.67
N GLY A 425 32.04 7.50 -20.40
CA GLY A 425 32.83 8.58 -19.82
C GLY A 425 34.35 8.38 -19.97
N LYS A 426 35.10 9.16 -19.19
CA LYS A 426 36.56 9.19 -19.23
C LYS A 426 37.11 9.79 -17.94
N ILE A 427 38.37 9.49 -17.66
CA ILE A 427 39.09 10.16 -16.58
C ILE A 427 39.70 11.46 -17.12
N LEU A 428 39.27 12.59 -16.55
CA LEU A 428 39.79 13.92 -16.88
C LEU A 428 41.20 14.09 -16.29
N ASP A 429 42.03 14.83 -17.01
CA ASP A 429 43.44 15.08 -16.68
C ASP A 429 44.28 13.80 -16.53
N TRP A 430 43.83 12.70 -17.15
CA TRP A 430 44.57 11.45 -17.18
C TRP A 430 45.87 11.62 -17.97
N PRO A 431 47.03 11.19 -17.44
CA PRO A 431 48.30 11.35 -18.13
C PRO A 431 48.28 10.57 -19.46
N VAL A 432 48.57 11.27 -20.56
CA VAL A 432 48.71 10.68 -21.90
C VAL A 432 50.04 9.92 -21.94
N GLY A 433 50.01 8.59 -21.74
CA GLY A 433 51.21 7.74 -21.74
C GLY A 433 51.11 6.55 -20.78
N GLU A 434 52.26 6.04 -20.33
CA GLU A 434 52.33 4.95 -19.35
C GLU A 434 51.77 5.39 -17.98
N LEU A 435 50.97 4.50 -17.35
CA LEU A 435 50.51 4.67 -15.99
C LEU A 435 51.70 4.84 -15.04
N ASP A 436 51.69 5.91 -14.25
CA ASP A 436 52.62 6.13 -13.15
C ASP A 436 52.57 4.94 -12.15
N PRO A 437 53.69 4.48 -11.56
CA PRO A 437 53.70 3.43 -10.54
C PRO A 437 52.64 3.60 -9.43
N ASN A 438 52.36 4.83 -9.00
CA ASN A 438 51.31 5.10 -8.00
C ASN A 438 49.92 4.76 -8.53
N LEU A 439 49.61 5.14 -9.78
CA LEU A 439 48.32 4.83 -10.42
C LEU A 439 48.21 3.34 -10.76
N GLN A 440 49.31 2.69 -11.16
CA GLN A 440 49.36 1.24 -11.35
C GLN A 440 49.05 0.50 -10.06
N MET A 441 49.59 0.96 -8.92
CA MET A 441 49.32 0.34 -7.63
C MET A 441 47.86 0.52 -7.21
N VAL A 442 47.28 1.72 -7.40
CA VAL A 442 45.84 1.96 -7.14
C VAL A 442 44.98 1.03 -8.00
N ALA A 443 45.23 0.94 -9.30
CA ALA A 443 44.51 0.04 -10.20
C ALA A 443 44.69 -1.43 -9.80
N LYS A 444 45.89 -1.83 -9.37
CA LYS A 444 46.17 -3.19 -8.90
C LYS A 444 45.42 -3.52 -7.61
N ILE A 445 45.36 -2.59 -6.66
CA ILE A 445 44.59 -2.76 -5.42
C ILE A 445 43.10 -2.85 -5.75
N ALA A 446 42.57 -1.95 -6.58
CA ALA A 446 41.18 -1.96 -7.03
C ALA A 446 40.80 -3.25 -7.76
N ALA A 447 41.74 -3.86 -8.49
CA ALA A 447 41.51 -5.10 -9.22
C ALA A 447 41.62 -6.37 -8.37
N LEU A 448 42.51 -6.39 -7.36
CA LEU A 448 42.82 -7.57 -6.53
C LEU A 448 42.06 -7.62 -5.22
N CYS A 449 41.84 -6.47 -4.56
CA CYS A 449 41.09 -6.36 -3.31
C CYS A 449 39.61 -6.13 -3.62
N ASN A 450 39.04 -7.00 -4.46
CA ASN A 450 37.72 -6.82 -5.04
C ASN A 450 37.16 -8.18 -5.45
N ASP A 451 35.99 -8.53 -4.91
CA ASP A 451 35.31 -9.79 -5.19
C ASP A 451 34.21 -9.62 -6.26
N ALA A 452 33.90 -8.38 -6.64
CA ALA A 452 32.90 -8.07 -7.64
C ALA A 452 33.45 -8.13 -9.09
N GLY A 453 32.55 -8.47 -10.01
CA GLY A 453 32.79 -8.44 -11.44
C GLY A 453 31.75 -7.59 -12.16
N ILE A 454 32.09 -7.16 -13.38
CA ILE A 454 31.13 -6.53 -14.29
C ILE A 454 30.80 -7.54 -15.38
N ALA A 455 29.52 -7.87 -15.54
CA ALA A 455 29.03 -8.75 -16.58
C ALA A 455 28.21 -7.95 -17.62
N LYS A 456 28.36 -8.30 -18.90
CA LYS A 456 27.54 -7.71 -19.97
C LYS A 456 26.31 -8.58 -20.21
N THR A 457 25.14 -8.06 -19.86
CA THR A 457 23.85 -8.73 -20.07
C THR A 457 23.11 -8.00 -21.20
N GLY A 458 23.18 -8.54 -22.42
CA GLY A 458 22.64 -7.88 -23.62
C GLY A 458 23.40 -6.59 -23.96
N ASN A 459 22.70 -5.46 -23.95
CA ASN A 459 23.28 -4.13 -24.20
C ASN A 459 23.61 -3.36 -22.91
N GLN A 460 23.41 -3.93 -21.72
CA GLN A 460 23.69 -3.26 -20.45
C GLN A 460 24.79 -3.99 -19.67
N PHE A 461 25.59 -3.22 -18.95
CA PHE A 461 26.57 -3.74 -18.00
C PHE A 461 25.94 -3.80 -16.61
N SER A 462 26.01 -4.97 -15.98
CA SER A 462 25.47 -5.26 -14.67
C SER A 462 26.59 -5.69 -13.73
N ALA A 463 26.54 -5.18 -12.49
CA ALA A 463 27.43 -5.60 -11.43
C ALA A 463 27.05 -7.01 -10.94
N ASN A 464 28.05 -7.89 -10.82
CA ASN A 464 27.97 -9.15 -10.10
C ASN A 464 28.77 -9.02 -8.81
N GLY A 465 28.09 -8.87 -7.67
CA GLY A 465 28.71 -8.59 -6.37
C GLY A 465 28.30 -7.23 -5.82
N MET A 466 29.08 -6.67 -4.90
CA MET A 466 28.74 -5.40 -4.26
C MET A 466 28.88 -4.22 -5.24
N PRO A 467 27.88 -3.32 -5.35
CA PRO A 467 27.94 -2.15 -6.24
C PRO A 467 29.19 -1.28 -6.04
N THR A 468 29.62 -1.10 -4.80
CA THR A 468 30.83 -0.34 -4.44
C THR A 468 32.11 -0.95 -4.99
N GLU A 469 32.21 -2.28 -4.97
CA GLU A 469 33.35 -3.00 -5.50
C GLU A 469 33.29 -3.06 -7.04
N ALA A 470 32.11 -3.27 -7.61
CA ALA A 470 31.92 -3.25 -9.06
C ALA A 470 32.31 -1.89 -9.66
N ALA A 471 32.05 -0.78 -8.97
CA ALA A 471 32.45 0.56 -9.40
C ALA A 471 33.98 0.75 -9.55
N LEU A 472 34.79 -0.10 -8.90
CA LEU A 472 36.25 -0.05 -8.95
C LEU A 472 36.85 -0.86 -10.11
N LYS A 473 36.05 -1.69 -10.78
CA LYS A 473 36.44 -2.48 -11.96
C LYS A 473 36.28 -1.66 -13.23
#